data_AF-A0A526XRF5-F1
#
_entry.id   AF-A0A526XRF5-F1
#
_cell.length_a   1.000
_cell.length_b   1.000
_cell.length_c   1.000
_cell.angle_alpha   90.00
_cell.angle_beta   90.00
_cell.angle_gamma   90.00
#
_symmetry.space_group_name_H-M   'P 1'
#
loop_
_entity.id
_entity.type
_entity.pdbx_description
1 polymer ?
#
loop_
_entity_poly.entity_id
_entity_poly.type
_entity_poly.pdbx_seq_one_letter_code
_entity_poly.pdbx_strand_id
1 'polypeptide(L)'
;LLNPLLSPKRVMALEPAVRERAIKLIDRIAASGTSCDIMKDFAVPFAVNIFLRFIGLSDDGLETFVGWARDLLHGDKEQRPPAARTIVAFIDEL
;
A
#
# COMPACT_ATOMS: atom_id res chain seq x y z
N LEU A 1 -7.87 -11.20 -15.64
CA LEU A 1 -7.51 -9.80 -15.96
C LEU A 1 -6.22 -9.32 -15.27
N LEU A 2 -5.83 -9.84 -14.09
CA LEU A 2 -4.64 -9.39 -13.36
C LEU A 2 -3.29 -10.02 -13.79
N ASN A 3 -3.27 -11.26 -14.28
CA ASN A 3 -2.02 -11.97 -14.62
C ASN A 3 -1.06 -11.22 -15.57
N PRO A 4 -1.52 -10.50 -16.61
CA PRO A 4 -0.62 -9.74 -17.48
C PRO A 4 0.13 -8.60 -16.76
N LEU A 5 -0.50 -8.02 -15.73
CA LEU A 5 0.08 -6.95 -14.92
C LEU A 5 1.19 -7.49 -14.02
N LEU A 6 1.06 -8.73 -13.53
CA LEU A 6 2.01 -9.41 -12.64
C LEU A 6 3.06 -10.27 -13.37
N SER A 7 3.24 -10.07 -14.68
CA SER A 7 4.28 -10.79 -15.42
C SER A 7 5.68 -10.45 -14.88
N PRO A 8 6.64 -11.40 -14.88
CA PRO A 8 7.99 -11.17 -14.34
C PRO A 8 8.65 -9.91 -14.90
N LYS A 9 8.49 -9.65 -16.21
CA LYS A 9 9.02 -8.45 -16.87
C LYS A 9 8.46 -7.15 -16.28
N ARG A 10 7.15 -7.10 -16.00
CA ARG A 10 6.53 -5.90 -15.41
C ARG A 10 6.90 -5.73 -13.95
N VAL A 11 6.97 -6.83 -13.18
CA VAL A 11 7.43 -6.78 -11.78
C VAL A 11 8.87 -6.28 -11.71
N MET A 12 9.76 -6.77 -12.58
CA MET A 12 11.15 -6.28 -12.65
C MET A 12 11.26 -4.79 -12.99
N ALA A 13 10.35 -4.26 -13.83
CA ALA A 13 10.32 -2.84 -14.14
C ALA A 13 9.95 -1.96 -12.92
N LEU A 14 9.38 -2.53 -11.87
CA LEU A 14 9.08 -1.82 -10.62
C LEU A 14 10.30 -1.68 -9.71
N GLU A 15 11.36 -2.45 -9.94
CA GLU A 15 12.52 -2.52 -9.03
C GLU A 15 13.10 -1.14 -8.66
N PRO A 16 13.30 -0.19 -9.59
CA PRO A 16 13.85 1.11 -9.25
C PRO A 16 12.93 1.90 -8.30
N ALA A 17 11.62 1.87 -8.57
CA ALA A 17 10.60 2.50 -7.74
C ALA A 17 10.49 1.84 -6.35
N VAL A 18 10.58 0.51 -6.30
CA VAL A 18 10.57 -0.27 -5.06
C VAL A 18 11.77 0.09 -4.20
N ARG A 19 12.96 0.15 -4.81
CA ARG A 19 14.21 0.54 -4.15
C ARG A 19 14.14 1.98 -3.61
N GLU A 20 13.70 2.92 -4.43
CA GLU A 20 13.55 4.32 -4.02
C GLU A 20 12.63 4.46 -2.81
N ARG A 21 11.51 3.73 -2.80
CA ARG A 21 10.57 3.73 -1.66
C ARG A 21 11.20 3.15 -0.40
N ALA A 22 11.91 2.04 -0.52
CA ALA A 22 12.61 1.43 0.61
C ALA A 22 13.63 2.41 1.23
N ILE A 23 14.43 3.06 0.38
CA ILE A 23 15.42 4.08 0.81
C ILE A 23 14.73 5.21 1.58
N LYS A 24 13.66 5.80 1.03
CA LYS A 24 12.94 6.90 1.71
C LYS A 24 12.40 6.52 3.08
N LEU A 25 11.89 5.30 3.25
CA LEU A 25 11.39 4.83 4.54
C LEU A 25 12.54 4.60 5.52
N ILE A 26 13.64 3.98 5.07
CA ILE A 26 14.83 3.74 5.89
C ILE A 26 15.47 5.07 6.33
N ASP A 27 15.61 6.03 5.43
CA ASP A 27 16.15 7.37 5.74
C ASP A 27 15.30 8.09 6.78
N ARG A 28 13.97 8.01 6.66
CA ARG A 28 13.03 8.57 7.64
C ARG A 28 13.16 7.90 9.00
N ILE A 29 13.29 6.57 9.04
CA ILE A 29 13.50 5.80 10.28
C ILE A 29 14.83 6.23 10.92
N ALA A 30 15.91 6.26 10.15
CA ALA A 30 17.25 6.64 10.63
C ALA A 30 17.28 8.08 11.17
N ALA A 31 16.54 9.01 10.55
CA ALA A 31 16.39 10.38 11.03
C ALA A 31 15.57 10.49 12.32
N SER A 32 14.71 9.51 12.62
CA SER A 32 13.81 9.53 13.78
C SER A 32 14.40 8.99 15.08
N GLY A 33 15.41 8.11 15.00
CA GLY A 33 16.07 7.56 16.19
C GLY A 33 16.90 6.29 15.92
N THR A 34 17.31 5.62 17.00
CA THR A 34 18.09 4.37 16.98
C THR A 34 17.24 3.10 17.10
N SER A 35 15.92 3.25 17.25
CA SER A 35 14.95 2.15 17.33
C SER A 35 13.70 2.47 16.53
N CYS A 36 13.02 1.43 16.03
CA CYS A 36 11.76 1.55 15.31
C CYS A 36 10.95 0.27 15.45
N ASP A 37 9.65 0.36 15.16
CA ASP A 37 8.79 -0.80 14.95
C ASP A 37 8.80 -1.13 13.46
N ILE A 38 9.40 -2.26 13.09
CA ILE A 38 9.53 -2.67 11.68
C ILE A 38 8.17 -2.82 10.98
N MET A 39 7.14 -3.28 11.69
CA MET A 39 5.82 -3.47 11.08
C MET A 39 5.18 -2.13 10.77
N LYS A 40 5.18 -1.23 11.76
CA LYS A 40 4.54 0.08 11.68
C LYS A 40 5.33 1.05 10.79
N ASP A 41 6.65 1.09 10.96
CA ASP A 41 7.48 2.15 10.40
C ASP A 41 8.04 1.80 9.01
N PHE A 42 8.12 0.50 8.66
CA PHE A 42 8.62 0.04 7.36
C PHE A 42 7.65 -0.86 6.59
N ALA A 43 7.29 -2.03 7.12
CA ALA A 43 6.65 -3.09 6.34
C ALA A 43 5.28 -2.70 5.77
N VAL A 44 4.41 -2.13 6.62
CA VAL A 44 3.07 -1.68 6.18
C VAL A 44 3.17 -0.49 5.21
N PRO A 45 3.88 0.61 5.52
CA PRO A 45 4.04 1.74 4.60
C PRO A 45 4.73 1.39 3.28
N PHE A 46 5.61 0.40 3.29
CA PHE A 46 6.29 -0.10 2.10
C PHE A 46 5.33 -0.87 1.21
N ALA A 47 4.72 -1.95 1.72
CA ALA A 47 3.87 -2.84 0.94
C ALA A 47 2.69 -2.11 0.32
N VAL A 48 2.03 -1.21 1.07
CA VAL A 48 0.87 -0.50 0.54
C VAL A 48 1.26 0.46 -0.57
N ASN A 49 2.36 1.21 -0.44
CA ASN A 49 2.78 2.16 -1.48
C ASN A 49 3.21 1.45 -2.77
N ILE A 50 3.89 0.31 -2.68
CA ILE A 50 4.24 -0.51 -3.87
C ILE A 50 2.98 -1.01 -4.57
N PHE A 51 1.99 -1.48 -3.80
CA PHE A 51 0.73 -1.93 -4.38
C PHE A 51 -0.02 -0.79 -5.09
N LEU A 52 -0.09 0.40 -4.50
CA LEU A 52 -0.76 1.55 -5.13
C LEU A 52 -0.09 2.00 -6.43
N ARG A 53 1.25 2.11 -6.44
CA ARG A 53 2.00 2.38 -7.67
C ARG A 53 1.76 1.32 -8.74
N PHE A 54 1.61 0.07 -8.32
CA PHE A 54 1.35 -1.03 -9.24
C PHE A 54 -0.02 -0.95 -9.92
N ILE A 55 -1.06 -0.53 -9.19
CA ILE A 55 -2.41 -0.35 -9.74
C ILE A 55 -2.64 1.04 -10.37
N GLY A 56 -1.62 1.92 -10.36
CA GLY A 56 -1.65 3.21 -11.05
C GLY A 56 -2.43 4.31 -10.32
N LEU A 57 -2.69 4.16 -9.03
CA LEU A 57 -3.38 5.18 -8.23
C LEU A 57 -2.38 6.26 -7.76
N SER A 58 -2.82 7.53 -7.78
CA SER A 58 -2.00 8.64 -7.29
C SER A 58 -1.76 8.53 -5.78
N ASP A 59 -0.63 9.07 -5.32
CA ASP A 59 -0.26 9.08 -3.91
C ASP A 59 -1.30 9.82 -3.03
N ASP A 60 -2.13 10.69 -3.61
CA ASP A 60 -3.14 11.50 -2.91
C ASP A 60 -4.25 10.66 -2.24
N GLY A 61 -4.53 9.46 -2.77
CA GLY A 61 -5.51 8.53 -2.19
C GLY A 61 -4.93 7.55 -1.18
N LEU A 62 -3.61 7.57 -0.96
CA LEU A 62 -2.87 6.53 -0.22
C LEU A 62 -3.43 6.31 1.20
N GLU A 63 -3.62 7.38 1.97
CA GLU A 63 -4.12 7.25 3.35
C GLU A 63 -5.54 6.67 3.39
N THR A 64 -6.37 7.04 2.42
CA THR A 64 -7.74 6.53 2.27
C THR A 64 -7.74 5.04 1.96
N PHE A 65 -6.95 4.58 0.99
CA PHE A 65 -6.87 3.14 0.64
C PHE A 65 -6.24 2.31 1.76
N VAL A 66 -5.21 2.83 2.44
CA VAL A 66 -4.62 2.19 3.63
C VAL A 66 -5.68 2.02 4.71
N GLY A 67 -6.48 3.07 4.96
CA GLY A 67 -7.58 3.04 5.92
C GLY A 67 -8.60 1.96 5.59
N TRP A 68 -9.09 1.93 4.34
CA TRP A 68 -10.05 0.91 3.91
C TRP A 68 -9.49 -0.50 3.97
N ALA A 69 -8.24 -0.72 3.53
CA ALA A 69 -7.58 -2.02 3.60
C ALA A 69 -7.39 -2.48 5.04
N ARG A 70 -6.99 -1.58 5.94
CA ARG A 70 -6.86 -1.86 7.38
C ARG A 70 -8.21 -2.26 7.97
N ASP A 71 -9.25 -1.48 7.71
CA ASP A 71 -10.58 -1.71 8.29
C ASP A 71 -11.20 -3.01 7.72
N LEU A 72 -10.91 -3.35 6.47
CA LEU A 72 -11.33 -4.60 5.84
C LEU A 72 -10.56 -5.83 6.38
N LEU A 73 -9.23 -5.74 6.51
CA LEU A 73 -8.38 -6.90 6.84
C LEU A 73 -8.22 -7.10 8.35
N HIS A 74 -8.25 -6.02 9.12
CA HIS A 74 -7.97 -6.01 10.55
C HIS A 74 -9.11 -5.45 11.42
N GLY A 75 -10.16 -4.89 10.82
CA GLY A 75 -11.32 -4.41 11.56
C GLY A 75 -12.15 -5.52 12.19
N ASP A 76 -13.09 -5.16 13.05
CA ASP A 76 -14.06 -6.08 13.66
C ASP A 76 -15.28 -6.35 12.76
N LYS A 77 -16.30 -7.05 13.29
CA LYS A 77 -17.53 -7.39 12.54
C LYS A 77 -18.33 -6.17 12.09
N GLU A 78 -18.16 -5.03 12.75
CA GLU A 78 -18.89 -3.79 12.44
C GLU A 78 -18.10 -2.95 11.43
N GLN A 79 -16.77 -2.99 11.47
CA GLN A 79 -15.89 -2.21 10.61
C GLN A 79 -15.69 -2.81 9.21
N ARG A 80 -15.64 -4.15 9.09
CA ARG A 80 -15.36 -4.82 7.80
C ARG A 80 -16.44 -4.60 6.73
N PRO A 81 -17.76 -4.74 7.02
CA PRO A 81 -18.77 -4.61 5.97
C PRO A 81 -18.85 -3.21 5.34
N PRO A 82 -18.78 -2.10 6.10
CA PRO A 82 -18.66 -0.76 5.53
C PRO A 82 -17.42 -0.59 4.66
N ALA A 83 -16.24 -1.02 5.13
CA ALA A 83 -14.99 -0.90 4.36
C ALA A 83 -15.08 -1.64 3.01
N ALA A 84 -15.64 -2.86 3.00
CA ALA A 84 -15.87 -3.62 1.77
C ALA A 84 -16.77 -2.88 0.78
N ARG A 85 -17.89 -2.31 1.26
CA ARG A 85 -18.82 -1.55 0.42
C ARG A 85 -18.17 -0.31 -0.18
N THR A 86 -17.39 0.42 0.60
CA THR A 86 -16.68 1.61 0.11
C THR A 86 -15.66 1.27 -0.98
N ILE A 87 -14.91 0.17 -0.80
CA ILE A 87 -13.94 -0.29 -1.82
C ILE A 87 -14.65 -0.69 -3.11
N VAL A 88 -15.78 -1.43 -3.02
CA VAL A 88 -16.55 -1.83 -4.20
C VAL A 88 -17.12 -0.63 -4.93
N ALA A 89 -17.73 0.33 -4.20
CA ALA A 89 -18.27 1.55 -4.80
C ALA A 89 -17.18 2.36 -5.54
N PHE A 90 -15.98 2.45 -4.96
CA PHE A 90 -14.86 3.11 -5.62
C PHE A 90 -14.42 2.40 -6.91
N ILE A 91 -14.42 1.06 -6.93
CA ILE A 91 -14.07 0.28 -8.13
C ILE A 91 -15.14 0.44 -9.22
N ASP A 92 -16.42 0.52 -8.86
CA ASP A 92 -17.52 0.70 -9.81
C ASP A 92 -17.52 2.10 -10.46
N GLU A 93 -16.88 3.09 -9.82
CA GLU A 93 -16.74 4.46 -10.33
C GLU A 93 -15.51 4.68 -11.23
N LEU A 94 -14.61 3.69 -11.34
CA LEU A 94 -13.40 3.71 -12.18
C LEU A 94 -13.65 3.21 -13.61
#